data_AF-A0A5C8MR08-F1
#
_entry.id   AF-A0A5C8MR08-F1
#
_cell.length_a   1.000
_cell.length_b   1.000
_cell.length_c   1.000
_cell.angle_alpha   90.00
_cell.angle_beta   90.00
_cell.angle_gamma   90.00
#
_symmetry.space_group_name_H-M   'P 1'
#
loop_
_entity.id
_entity.type
_entity.pdbx_description
1 polymer ?
#
loop_
_entity_poly.entity_id
_entity_poly.type
_entity_poly.pdbx_seq_one_letter_code
_entity_poly.pdbx_strand_id
1 'polypeptide(L)'
;MNKCLLSVSALSFLLFLAIWAAVASGATNEIDERLLQMFDSWDWLDGFTILGYGYFIGIASILLVLFLWLRKRDYYGMVLVLVAVGGGYGLNTFIKDLVGRARPPFAQGVHGFSFPSGHAMVGSIYLLLIAYFLSKEVKKASQR
;
A
#
# COMPACT_ATOMS: atom_id res chain seq x y z
N MET A 1 -4.59 18.31 -16.49
CA MET A 1 -4.14 17.68 -15.22
C MET A 1 -4.11 18.75 -14.14
N ASN A 2 -4.72 18.51 -12.98
CA ASN A 2 -4.73 19.50 -11.90
C ASN A 2 -3.28 19.70 -11.41
N LYS A 3 -2.74 20.92 -11.56
CA LYS A 3 -1.35 21.24 -11.22
C LYS A 3 -1.01 20.85 -9.79
N CYS A 4 -1.97 21.00 -8.86
CA CYS A 4 -1.82 20.59 -7.46
C CYS A 4 -1.60 19.08 -7.32
N LEU A 5 -2.40 18.25 -8.01
CA LEU A 5 -2.25 16.79 -7.95
C LEU A 5 -0.91 16.33 -8.52
N LEU A 6 -0.46 16.94 -9.63
CA LEU A 6 0.85 16.64 -10.19
C LEU A 6 1.98 16.97 -9.19
N SER A 7 1.92 18.15 -8.56
CA SER A 7 2.93 18.56 -7.58
C SER A 7 2.94 17.63 -6.36
N VAL A 8 1.78 17.22 -5.86
CA VAL A 8 1.69 16.28 -4.73
C VAL A 8 2.26 14.92 -5.12
N SER A 9 1.91 14.38 -6.30
CA SER A 9 2.48 13.11 -6.78
C SER A 9 3.99 13.17 -6.98
N ALA A 10 4.51 14.26 -7.54
CA ALA A 10 5.94 14.47 -7.72
C ALA A 10 6.67 14.55 -6.37
N LEU A 11 6.11 15.29 -5.41
CA LEU A 11 6.68 15.41 -4.07
C LEU A 11 6.68 14.07 -3.33
N SER A 12 5.58 13.31 -3.38
CA SER A 12 5.51 11.97 -2.78
C SER A 12 6.51 11.00 -3.42
N PHE A 13 6.72 11.09 -4.74
CA PHE A 13 7.72 10.27 -5.43
C PHE A 13 9.15 10.64 -5.02
N LEU A 14 9.47 11.93 -4.94
CA LEU A 14 10.78 12.39 -4.46
C LEU A 14 11.03 11.99 -3.00
N LEU A 15 10.00 12.08 -2.15
CA LEU A 15 10.08 11.60 -0.77
C LEU A 15 10.36 10.10 -0.73
N PHE A 16 9.69 9.30 -1.56
CA PHE A 16 9.96 7.87 -1.66
C PHE A 16 11.40 7.58 -2.09
N LEU A 17 11.94 8.29 -3.09
CA LEU A 17 13.33 8.14 -3.51
C LEU A 17 14.32 8.51 -2.42
N ALA A 18 14.04 9.58 -1.66
CA ALA A 18 14.86 9.99 -0.52
C ALA A 18 14.87 8.93 0.59
N ILE A 19 13.70 8.38 0.94
CA ILE A 19 13.58 7.29 1.92
C ILE A 19 14.32 6.05 1.42
N TRP A 20 14.15 5.68 0.15
CA TRP A 20 14.88 4.55 -0.42
C TRP A 20 16.39 4.77 -0.34
N ALA A 21 16.91 5.93 -0.73
CA ALA A 21 18.34 6.24 -0.64
C ALA A 21 18.86 6.13 0.82
N ALA A 22 18.09 6.61 1.80
CA ALA A 22 18.44 6.51 3.22
C ALA A 22 18.43 5.06 3.74
N VAL A 23 17.47 4.25 3.29
CA VAL A 23 17.40 2.82 3.63
C VAL A 23 18.55 2.05 2.97
N ALA A 24 18.87 2.38 1.71
CA ALA A 24 19.94 1.72 0.95
C ALA A 24 21.34 2.04 1.50
N SER A 25 21.55 3.25 2.03
CA SER A 25 22.80 3.62 2.69
C SER A 25 22.94 3.08 4.12
N GLY A 26 21.89 2.45 4.67
CA GLY A 26 21.85 1.98 6.05
C GLY A 26 21.66 3.10 7.09
N ALA A 27 21.42 4.33 6.66
CA ALA A 27 21.24 5.49 7.55
C ALA A 27 20.00 5.34 8.46
N THR A 28 19.05 4.48 8.10
CA THR A 28 17.86 4.21 8.92
C THR A 28 18.03 3.09 9.93
N ASN A 29 19.14 2.33 9.93
CA ASN A 29 19.25 1.10 10.72
C ASN A 29 19.09 1.33 12.23
N GLU A 30 19.71 2.38 12.79
CA GLU A 30 19.58 2.69 14.23
C GLU A 30 18.14 3.03 14.62
N ILE A 31 17.44 3.76 13.75
CA ILE A 31 16.04 4.13 13.96
C ILE A 31 15.15 2.89 13.80
N ASP A 32 15.40 2.05 12.79
CA ASP A 32 14.68 0.80 12.55
C ASP A 32 14.77 -0.11 13.79
N GLU A 33 15.97 -0.33 14.34
CA GLU A 33 16.18 -1.15 15.55
C GLU A 33 15.48 -0.58 16.78
N ARG A 34 15.58 0.74 16.99
CA ARG A 34 14.92 1.40 18.11
C ARG A 34 13.39 1.29 18.03
N LEU A 35 12.82 1.45 16.84
CA LEU A 35 11.38 1.30 16.62
C LEU A 35 10.93 -0.14 16.84
N LEU A 36 11.70 -1.12 16.36
CA LEU A 36 11.41 -2.54 16.60
C LEU A 36 11.38 -2.85 18.09
N GLN A 37 12.37 -2.42 18.86
CA GLN A 37 12.39 -2.62 20.32
C GLN A 37 11.23 -1.92 21.03
N MET A 38 10.85 -0.72 20.57
CA MET A 38 9.74 0.04 21.17
C MET A 38 8.38 -0.64 20.94
N PHE A 39 8.18 -1.22 19.76
CA PHE A 39 6.91 -1.87 19.38
C PHE A 39 6.87 -3.37 19.68
N ASP A 40 7.97 -3.98 20.13
CA ASP A 40 8.06 -5.42 20.44
C ASP A 40 7.02 -5.87 21.48
N SER A 41 6.60 -4.96 22.38
CA SER A 41 5.59 -5.23 23.41
C SER A 41 4.14 -4.98 22.96
N TRP A 42 3.93 -4.57 21.71
CA TRP A 42 2.62 -4.11 21.21
C TRP A 42 1.94 -5.18 20.34
N ASP A 43 1.69 -6.36 20.92
CA ASP A 43 1.06 -7.51 20.23
C ASP A 43 -0.28 -7.18 19.56
N TRP A 44 -0.99 -6.15 20.02
CA TRP A 44 -2.25 -5.71 19.42
C TRP A 44 -2.09 -5.16 17.98
N LEU A 45 -0.88 -4.72 17.60
CA LEU A 45 -0.58 -4.25 16.25
C LEU A 45 -0.68 -5.36 15.21
N ASP A 46 -0.45 -6.62 15.61
CA ASP A 46 -0.50 -7.76 14.69
C ASP A 46 -1.89 -7.95 14.07
N GLY A 47 -2.95 -7.58 14.80
CA GLY A 47 -4.31 -7.60 14.29
C GLY A 47 -4.51 -6.71 13.06
N PHE A 48 -3.76 -5.61 12.96
CA PHE A 48 -3.84 -4.69 11.81
C PHE A 48 -3.14 -5.23 10.56
N THR A 49 -2.25 -6.21 10.69
CA THR A 49 -1.60 -6.88 9.56
C THR A 49 -2.63 -7.50 8.61
N ILE A 50 -3.82 -7.84 9.11
CA ILE A 50 -4.94 -8.37 8.32
C ILE A 50 -5.31 -7.45 7.16
N LEU A 51 -5.26 -6.13 7.37
CA LEU A 51 -5.59 -5.13 6.35
C LEU A 51 -4.56 -5.11 5.20
N GLY A 52 -3.35 -5.61 5.44
CA GLY A 52 -2.28 -5.71 4.47
C GLY A 52 -2.16 -7.08 3.80
N TYR A 53 -2.85 -8.13 4.30
CA TYR A 53 -2.69 -9.48 3.76
C TYR A 53 -3.12 -9.55 2.30
N GLY A 54 -2.26 -10.10 1.46
CA GLY A 54 -2.50 -10.10 0.03
C GLY A 54 -3.75 -10.87 -0.39
N TYR A 55 -4.05 -11.98 0.27
CA TYR A 55 -5.29 -12.73 0.04
C TYR A 55 -6.53 -11.93 0.45
N PHE A 56 -6.47 -11.20 1.58
CA PHE A 56 -7.58 -10.35 2.02
C PHE A 56 -7.82 -9.21 1.03
N ILE A 57 -6.77 -8.49 0.63
CA ILE A 57 -6.87 -7.42 -0.37
C ILE A 57 -7.38 -7.96 -1.71
N GLY A 58 -6.90 -9.12 -2.14
CA GLY A 58 -7.35 -9.78 -3.37
C GLY A 58 -8.85 -10.07 -3.37
N ILE A 59 -9.33 -10.76 -2.32
CA ILE A 59 -10.76 -11.08 -2.16
C ILE A 59 -11.58 -9.78 -2.07
N ALA A 60 -11.16 -8.83 -1.25
CA ALA A 60 -11.87 -7.56 -1.07
C ALA A 60 -11.93 -6.75 -2.38
N SER A 61 -10.84 -6.75 -3.16
CA SER A 61 -10.79 -6.10 -4.48
C SER A 61 -11.75 -6.75 -5.48
N ILE A 62 -11.85 -8.08 -5.50
CA ILE A 62 -12.82 -8.80 -6.34
C ILE A 62 -14.25 -8.40 -5.95
N LEU A 63 -14.56 -8.39 -4.65
CA LEU A 63 -15.89 -7.97 -4.17
C LEU A 63 -16.20 -6.52 -4.55
N LEU A 64 -15.23 -5.62 -4.44
CA LEU A 64 -15.39 -4.22 -4.85
C LEU A 64 -15.65 -4.10 -6.35
N VAL A 65 -14.90 -4.81 -7.19
CA VAL A 65 -15.11 -4.82 -8.65
C VAL A 65 -16.49 -5.38 -9.00
N LEU A 66 -16.92 -6.47 -8.36
CA LEU A 66 -18.26 -7.03 -8.55
C LEU A 66 -19.35 -6.04 -8.13
N PHE A 67 -19.18 -5.34 -7.01
CA PHE A 67 -20.10 -4.30 -6.58
C PHE A 67 -20.18 -3.16 -7.60
N LEU A 68 -19.04 -2.66 -8.08
CA LEU A 68 -18.98 -1.60 -9.08
C LEU A 68 -19.63 -2.03 -10.40
N TRP A 69 -19.46 -3.29 -10.80
CA TRP A 69 -20.10 -3.83 -11.99
C TRP A 69 -21.61 -3.97 -11.82
N LEU A 70 -22.06 -4.73 -10.82
CA LEU A 70 -23.46 -5.14 -10.67
C LEU A 70 -24.38 -3.99 -10.22
N ARG A 71 -23.89 -3.10 -9.35
CA ARG A 71 -24.71 -2.03 -8.75
C ARG A 71 -24.50 -0.67 -9.39
N LYS A 72 -23.28 -0.37 -9.85
CA LYS A 72 -22.93 0.98 -10.32
C LYS A 72 -22.72 1.05 -11.83
N ARG A 73 -22.41 -0.07 -12.49
CA ARG A 73 -21.88 -0.12 -13.87
C ARG A 73 -20.73 0.88 -14.09
N ASP A 74 -19.90 1.09 -13.06
CA ASP A 74 -18.77 2.02 -13.08
C ASP A 74 -17.52 1.31 -13.61
N TYR A 75 -17.45 1.15 -14.93
CA TYR A 75 -16.33 0.50 -15.61
C TYR A 75 -14.99 1.20 -15.37
N TYR A 76 -14.98 2.53 -15.24
CA TYR A 76 -13.78 3.29 -14.91
C TYR A 76 -13.30 2.97 -13.49
N GLY A 77 -14.23 2.89 -12.53
CA GLY A 77 -13.93 2.46 -11.17
C GLY A 77 -13.33 1.05 -11.13
N MET A 78 -13.86 0.12 -11.94
CA MET A 78 -13.32 -1.24 -12.04
C MET A 78 -11.87 -1.24 -12.54
N VAL A 79 -11.59 -0.54 -13.65
CA VAL A 79 -10.24 -0.42 -14.20
C VAL A 79 -9.30 0.22 -13.19
N LEU A 80 -9.75 1.26 -12.48
CA LEU A 80 -8.97 1.92 -11.43
C LEU A 80 -8.55 0.94 -10.34
N VAL A 81 -9.47 0.11 -9.82
CA VAL A 81 -9.16 -0.89 -8.78
C VAL A 81 -8.14 -1.91 -9.31
N LEU A 82 -8.37 -2.45 -10.51
CA LEU A 82 -7.48 -3.46 -11.10
C LEU A 82 -6.07 -2.91 -11.35
N VAL A 83 -5.95 -1.72 -11.93
CA VAL A 83 -4.66 -1.09 -12.22
C VAL A 83 -3.95 -0.69 -10.94
N ALA A 84 -4.66 -0.12 -9.96
CA ALA A 84 -4.03 0.32 -8.71
C ALA A 84 -3.56 -0.86 -7.85
N VAL A 85 -4.39 -1.89 -7.67
CA VAL A 85 -4.00 -3.06 -6.85
C VAL A 85 -3.03 -3.95 -7.61
N GLY A 86 -3.34 -4.33 -8.84
CA GLY A 86 -2.47 -5.17 -9.67
C GLY A 86 -1.14 -4.48 -10.00
N GLY A 87 -1.19 -3.21 -10.39
CA GLY A 87 0.00 -2.38 -10.58
C GLY A 87 0.78 -2.15 -9.29
N GLY A 88 0.09 -2.02 -8.14
CA GLY A 88 0.71 -1.95 -6.82
C GLY A 88 1.53 -3.21 -6.49
N TYR A 89 0.99 -4.41 -6.73
CA TYR A 89 1.73 -5.67 -6.57
C TYR A 89 2.90 -5.78 -7.55
N GLY A 90 2.67 -5.46 -8.81
CA GLY A 90 3.70 -5.50 -9.85
C GLY A 90 4.86 -4.56 -9.52
N LEU A 91 4.54 -3.32 -9.14
CA LEU A 91 5.53 -2.32 -8.74
C LEU A 91 6.24 -2.70 -7.44
N ASN A 92 5.54 -3.26 -6.45
CA ASN A 92 6.18 -3.74 -5.22
C ASN A 92 7.22 -4.81 -5.51
N THR A 93 6.87 -5.78 -6.36
CA THR A 93 7.76 -6.88 -6.76
C THR A 93 8.95 -6.35 -7.54
N PHE A 94 8.70 -5.49 -8.53
CA PHE A 94 9.75 -4.86 -9.33
C PHE A 94 10.74 -4.08 -8.47
N ILE A 95 10.27 -3.23 -7.55
CA ILE A 95 11.15 -2.46 -6.67
C ILE A 95 11.94 -3.40 -5.76
N LYS A 96 11.30 -4.43 -5.19
CA LYS A 96 11.98 -5.42 -4.35
C LYS A 96 13.17 -6.07 -5.05
N ASP A 97 12.97 -6.50 -6.30
CA ASP A 97 14.00 -7.14 -7.09
C ASP A 97 15.13 -6.17 -7.46
N LEU A 98 14.81 -4.88 -7.68
CA LEU A 98 15.81 -3.84 -7.89
C LEU A 98 16.64 -3.53 -6.64
N VAL A 99 16.01 -3.50 -5.45
CA VAL A 99 16.69 -3.14 -4.20
C VAL A 99 17.52 -4.30 -3.67
N GLY A 100 17.01 -5.54 -3.74
CA GLY A 100 17.74 -6.73 -3.30
C GLY A 100 18.03 -6.79 -1.79
N ARG A 101 17.37 -5.99 -0.94
CA ARG A 101 17.66 -5.92 0.51
C ARG A 101 17.20 -7.19 1.22
N ALA A 102 18.16 -7.93 1.77
CA ALA A 102 17.91 -9.09 2.62
C ALA A 102 17.07 -8.73 3.86
N ARG A 103 16.35 -9.71 4.40
CA ARG A 103 15.62 -9.53 5.66
C ARG A 103 16.57 -9.67 6.86
N PRO A 104 16.28 -9.00 7.98
CA PRO A 104 16.99 -9.24 9.23
C PRO A 104 16.82 -10.70 9.70
N PRO A 105 17.81 -11.26 10.43
CA PRO A 105 17.77 -12.66 10.88
C PRO A 105 16.59 -13.01 11.80
N PHE A 106 15.99 -12.03 12.49
CA PHE A 106 14.84 -12.22 13.36
C PHE A 106 13.50 -12.36 12.60
N ALA A 107 13.46 -12.04 11.31
CA ALA A 107 12.24 -12.15 10.49
C ALA A 107 12.06 -13.56 9.89
N GLN A 108 12.32 -14.60 10.69
CA GLN A 108 12.25 -15.99 10.25
C GLN A 108 10.80 -16.37 9.88
N GLY A 109 10.63 -17.08 8.76
CA GLY A 109 9.30 -17.50 8.27
C GLY A 109 8.66 -16.59 7.23
N VAL A 110 9.25 -15.43 6.91
CA VAL A 110 8.77 -14.57 5.81
C VAL A 110 9.77 -14.55 4.66
N HIS A 111 9.37 -15.10 3.52
CA HIS A 111 10.20 -15.18 2.32
C HIS A 111 10.23 -13.87 1.52
N GLY A 112 11.32 -13.63 0.78
CA GLY A 112 11.50 -12.49 -0.14
C GLY A 112 12.09 -11.22 0.49
N PHE A 113 12.42 -10.23 -0.34
CA PHE A 113 13.07 -8.98 0.06
C PHE A 113 12.25 -8.15 1.07
N SER A 114 12.95 -7.41 1.94
CA SER A 114 12.36 -6.64 3.04
C SER A 114 11.74 -5.31 2.60
N PHE A 115 12.26 -4.69 1.54
CA PHE A 115 11.88 -3.34 1.13
C PHE A 115 11.40 -3.28 -0.33
N PRO A 116 10.30 -2.54 -0.62
CA PRO A 116 9.32 -1.98 0.32
C PRO A 116 8.35 -3.06 0.84
N SER A 117 7.75 -2.84 2.01
CA SER A 117 6.76 -3.77 2.57
C SER A 117 5.54 -3.91 1.65
N GLY A 118 5.22 -5.14 1.25
CA GLY A 118 4.05 -5.42 0.40
C GLY A 118 2.71 -5.19 1.11
N HIS A 119 2.63 -5.57 2.39
CA HIS A 119 1.43 -5.37 3.21
C HIS A 119 1.15 -3.87 3.39
N ALA A 120 2.19 -3.08 3.65
CA ALA A 120 2.04 -1.65 3.79
C ALA A 120 1.71 -0.99 2.44
N MET A 121 2.51 -1.24 1.40
CA MET A 121 2.35 -0.58 0.10
C MET A 121 0.98 -0.87 -0.52
N VAL A 122 0.63 -2.14 -0.68
CA VAL A 122 -0.63 -2.51 -1.34
C VAL A 122 -1.82 -2.30 -0.41
N GLY A 123 -1.65 -2.50 0.90
CA GLY A 123 -2.67 -2.17 1.90
C GLY A 123 -3.04 -0.69 1.87
N SER A 124 -2.06 0.22 1.86
CA SER A 124 -2.32 1.66 1.76
C SER A 124 -3.00 2.03 0.44
N ILE A 125 -2.58 1.47 -0.69
CA ILE A 125 -3.26 1.67 -1.99
C ILE A 125 -4.74 1.28 -1.87
N TYR A 126 -5.02 0.10 -1.31
CA TYR A 126 -6.37 -0.42 -1.21
C TYR A 126 -7.24 0.40 -0.24
N LEU A 127 -6.72 0.78 0.93
CA LEU A 127 -7.43 1.64 1.88
C LEU A 127 -7.78 3.01 1.28
N LEU A 128 -6.86 3.61 0.51
CA LEU A 128 -7.12 4.88 -0.18
C LEU A 128 -8.15 4.73 -1.30
N LEU A 129 -8.19 3.60 -2.02
CA LEU A 129 -9.26 3.30 -2.98
C LEU A 129 -10.62 3.23 -2.29
N ILE A 130 -10.71 2.51 -1.17
CA ILE A 130 -11.96 2.43 -0.39
C ILE A 130 -12.40 3.82 0.07
N ALA A 131 -11.49 4.62 0.63
CA ALA A 131 -11.78 5.99 1.03
C ALA A 131 -12.28 6.85 -0.16
N TYR A 132 -11.65 6.70 -1.33
CA TYR A 132 -12.07 7.39 -2.55
C TYR A 132 -13.49 7.02 -2.96
N PHE A 133 -13.81 5.73 -3.06
CA PHE A 133 -15.16 5.29 -3.46
C PHE A 133 -16.22 5.68 -2.42
N LEU A 134 -15.92 5.53 -1.12
CA LEU A 134 -16.81 5.99 -0.06
C LEU A 134 -17.09 7.49 -0.14
N SER A 135 -16.07 8.31 -0.41
CA SER A 135 -16.23 9.75 -0.55
C SER A 135 -17.16 10.13 -1.71
N LYS A 136 -17.14 9.35 -2.81
CA LYS A 136 -18.06 9.55 -3.94
C LYS A 136 -19.49 9.20 -3.55
N GLU A 137 -19.70 8.14 -2.79
CA GLU A 137 -21.03 7.73 -2.33
C GLU A 137 -21.63 8.72 -1.34
N VAL A 138 -20.85 9.22 -0.38
CA VAL A 138 -21.30 10.24 0.58
C VAL A 138 -21.68 11.54 -0.13
N LYS A 139 -20.87 12.00 -1.08
CA LYS A 139 -21.21 13.20 -1.89
C LYS A 139 -22.48 13.02 -2.69
N LYS A 140 -22.67 11.84 -3.30
CA LYS A 140 -23.88 11.53 -4.06
C LYS A 140 -25.13 11.48 -3.18
N ALA A 141 -25.02 11.00 -1.94
CA ALA A 141 -26.12 10.99 -0.97
C ALA A 141 -26.48 12.40 -0.49
N SER A 142 -25.48 13.25 -0.22
CA SER A 142 -25.70 14.64 0.22
C SER A 142 -26.31 15.55 -0.85
N GLN A 143 -26.26 15.17 -2.12
CA GLN A 143 -26.81 15.93 -3.25
C GLN A 143 -28.24 15.50 -3.65
N ARG A 144 -28.81 14.53 -2.93
CA ARG A 144 -30.19 14.04 -3.10
C ARG A 144 -31.08 14.60 -2.01
#